data_AF-A0A835Q0F5-F1
#
_entry.id   AF-A0A835Q0F5-F1
#
_cell.length_a   1.000
_cell.length_b   1.000
_cell.length_c   1.000
_cell.angle_alpha   90.00
_cell.angle_beta   90.00
_cell.angle_gamma   90.00
#
_symmetry.space_group_name_H-M   'P 1'
#
loop_
_entity.id
_entity.type
_entity.pdbx_description
1 polymer ?
#
loop_
_entity_poly.entity_id
_entity_poly.type
_entity_poly.pdbx_seq_one_letter_code
_entity_poly.pdbx_strand_id
1 'polypeptide(L)'
;MPGLVEKKTQRAEGLASILAIGRANPPNTMEQSTFPDFYFRVTNSEHMVDLKKKFQRICEKTAIRKRHFVWNEDLLIENPCLRTFMEPSLNVRQKVAVAEIPKLGAAAATKAIEEWGQPKSLITHVIFCTTSGMDLPGADYQLYKLLGLNPDIQRIMCVSARLLRRRHRSSSCQVPRRELQGCTRPRRLL
;
A
#
# COMPACT_ATOMS: atom_id res chain seq x y z
N MET A 1 -31.44 -27.00 -30.83
CA MET A 1 -30.65 -26.06 -30.02
C MET A 1 -29.97 -26.86 -28.93
N PRO A 2 -28.64 -27.09 -29.00
CA PRO A 2 -27.94 -27.84 -27.96
C PRO A 2 -28.00 -27.08 -26.63
N GLY A 3 -28.31 -27.82 -25.57
CA GLY A 3 -28.68 -27.29 -24.26
C GLY A 3 -27.54 -26.54 -23.56
N LEU A 4 -27.94 -25.49 -22.83
CA LEU A 4 -27.12 -24.84 -21.82
C LEU A 4 -26.78 -25.87 -20.73
N VAL A 5 -25.58 -26.46 -20.83
CA VAL A 5 -25.02 -27.24 -19.73
C VAL A 5 -24.64 -26.25 -18.64
N GLU A 6 -25.45 -26.16 -17.59
CA GLU A 6 -25.09 -25.45 -16.37
C GLU A 6 -23.81 -26.06 -15.79
N LYS A 7 -22.68 -25.35 -15.91
CA LYS A 7 -21.46 -25.67 -15.18
C LYS A 7 -21.75 -25.49 -13.69
N LYS A 8 -22.11 -26.57 -13.00
CA LYS A 8 -22.13 -26.60 -11.53
C LYS A 8 -20.74 -26.25 -11.03
N THR A 9 -20.59 -25.10 -10.38
CA THR A 9 -19.36 -24.69 -9.72
C THR A 9 -19.11 -25.68 -8.58
N GLN A 10 -18.19 -26.62 -8.79
CA GLN A 10 -17.77 -27.55 -7.74
C GLN A 10 -17.14 -26.74 -6.61
N ARG A 11 -17.82 -26.73 -5.45
CA ARG A 11 -17.32 -26.08 -4.27
C ARG A 11 -16.20 -26.95 -3.69
N ALA A 12 -15.05 -26.33 -3.40
CA ALA A 12 -13.97 -27.04 -2.74
C ALA A 12 -14.44 -27.57 -1.38
N GLU A 13 -14.08 -28.81 -1.06
CA GLU A 13 -14.27 -29.38 0.27
C GLU A 13 -13.11 -28.94 1.16
N GLY A 14 -13.42 -28.21 2.24
CA GLY A 14 -12.43 -27.72 3.21
C GLY A 14 -12.39 -26.20 3.36
N LEU A 15 -11.48 -25.75 4.22
CA LEU A 15 -11.21 -24.33 4.47
C LEU A 15 -10.04 -23.84 3.61
N ALA A 16 -10.02 -22.54 3.29
CA ALA A 16 -8.90 -21.95 2.60
C ALA A 16 -7.63 -21.99 3.46
N SER A 17 -6.53 -22.47 2.89
CA SER A 17 -5.22 -22.57 3.53
C SER A 17 -4.17 -21.76 2.76
N ILE A 18 -3.12 -21.32 3.47
CA ILE A 18 -1.97 -20.64 2.86
C ILE A 18 -0.97 -21.71 2.45
N LEU A 19 -0.65 -21.78 1.16
CA LEU A 19 0.26 -22.79 0.60
C LEU A 19 1.70 -22.29 0.46
N ALA A 20 1.91 -20.98 0.27
CA ALA A 20 3.22 -20.37 0.10
C ALA A 20 3.19 -18.85 0.38
N ILE A 21 4.35 -18.26 0.73
CA ILE A 21 4.48 -16.83 1.04
C ILE A 21 5.76 -16.24 0.43
N GLY A 22 5.59 -15.46 -0.64
CA GLY A 22 6.66 -14.69 -1.25
C GLY A 22 6.70 -13.23 -0.78
N ARG A 23 7.91 -12.65 -0.69
CA ARG A 23 8.13 -11.23 -0.35
C ARG A 23 9.16 -10.57 -1.25
N ALA A 24 8.91 -9.32 -1.62
CA ALA A 24 9.84 -8.48 -2.36
C ALA A 24 9.79 -7.04 -1.82
N ASN A 25 10.97 -6.41 -1.76
CA ASN A 25 11.15 -5.02 -1.36
C ASN A 25 11.92 -4.28 -2.47
N PRO A 26 11.71 -2.97 -2.63
CA PRO A 26 12.57 -2.13 -3.45
C PRO A 26 14.05 -2.20 -3.02
N PRO A 27 15.00 -1.98 -3.94
CA PRO A 27 16.42 -2.10 -3.65
C PRO A 27 16.94 -0.98 -2.74
N ASN A 28 16.43 0.26 -2.89
CA ASN A 28 16.91 1.38 -2.10
C ASN A 28 16.48 1.22 -0.63
N THR A 29 17.47 1.21 0.25
CA THR A 29 17.32 0.98 1.68
C THR A 29 17.83 2.20 2.43
N MET A 30 17.02 2.72 3.34
CA MET A 30 17.39 3.86 4.17
C MET A 30 17.25 3.50 5.65
N GLU A 31 18.29 3.82 6.41
CA GLU A 31 18.29 3.69 7.87
C GLU A 31 17.42 4.77 8.51
N GLN A 32 16.67 4.39 9.54
CA GLN A 32 15.74 5.29 10.22
C GLN A 32 16.47 6.39 10.99
N SER A 33 17.70 6.12 11.44
CA SER A 33 18.55 7.07 12.17
C SER A 33 18.95 8.27 11.30
N THR A 34 19.27 8.05 10.02
CA THR A 34 19.71 9.09 9.08
C THR A 34 18.57 9.64 8.22
N PHE A 35 17.38 9.03 8.27
CA PHE A 35 16.22 9.46 7.51
C PHE A 35 15.80 10.93 7.75
N PRO A 36 15.84 11.48 8.98
CA PRO A 36 15.55 12.89 9.21
C PRO A 36 16.48 13.82 8.44
N ASP A 37 17.78 13.51 8.39
CA ASP A 37 18.76 14.33 7.66
C ASP A 37 18.50 14.27 6.16
N PHE A 38 18.33 13.07 5.62
CA PHE A 38 17.99 12.86 4.22
C PHE A 38 16.70 13.61 3.82
N TYR A 39 15.63 13.43 4.60
CA TYR A 39 14.33 14.03 4.29
C TYR A 39 14.41 15.56 4.24
N PHE A 40 14.99 16.18 5.27
CA PHE A 40 15.06 17.65 5.35
C PHE A 40 16.00 18.26 4.30
N ARG A 41 17.09 17.55 3.94
CA ARG A 41 17.99 17.95 2.85
C ARG A 41 17.25 17.92 1.51
N VAL A 42 16.63 16.79 1.18
CA VAL A 42 15.96 16.63 -0.11
C VAL A 42 14.73 17.54 -0.23
N THR A 43 14.00 17.85 0.84
CA THR A 43 12.87 18.79 0.78
C THR A 43 13.26 20.26 0.99
N ASN A 44 14.56 20.61 0.94
CA ASN A 44 15.06 21.99 1.18
C ASN A 44 14.52 22.62 2.47
N SER A 45 14.34 21.82 3.50
CA SER A 45 13.67 22.20 4.76
C SER A 45 14.63 22.33 5.94
N GLU A 46 15.95 22.32 5.70
CA GLU A 46 16.98 22.32 6.75
C GLU A 46 16.90 23.53 7.70
N HIS A 47 16.40 24.66 7.20
CA HIS A 47 16.12 25.86 7.99
C HIS A 47 15.05 25.65 9.08
N MET A 48 14.20 24.62 8.96
CA MET A 48 13.14 24.29 9.93
C MET A 48 13.65 23.39 11.06
N VAL A 49 14.59 23.92 11.86
CA VAL A 49 15.34 23.17 12.87
C VAL A 49 14.44 22.50 13.92
N ASP A 50 13.42 23.20 14.43
CA ASP A 50 12.52 22.65 15.44
C ASP A 50 11.63 21.53 14.90
N LEU A 51 11.22 21.66 13.64
CA LEU A 51 10.46 20.62 12.95
C LEU A 51 11.33 19.38 12.73
N LYS A 52 12.61 19.57 12.37
CA LYS A 52 13.59 18.49 12.25
C LYS A 52 13.78 17.75 13.57
N LYS A 53 13.98 18.46 14.69
CA LYS A 53 14.07 17.88 16.05
C LYS A 53 12.81 17.11 16.44
N LYS A 54 11.62 17.60 16.06
CA LYS A 54 10.37 16.86 16.29
C LYS A 54 10.32 15.59 15.45
N PHE A 55 10.70 15.68 14.18
CA PHE A 55 10.69 14.54 13.26
C PHE A 55 11.69 13.45 13.66
N GLN A 56 12.88 13.83 14.12
CA GLN A 56 13.88 12.92 14.65
C GLN A 56 13.34 12.14 15.86
N ARG A 57 12.75 12.83 16.85
CA ARG A 57 12.10 12.18 18.01
C ARG A 57 11.00 11.19 17.60
N ILE A 58 10.26 11.48 16.52
CA ILE A 58 9.26 10.55 15.98
C ILE A 58 9.97 9.33 15.39
N CYS A 59 10.99 9.52 14.56
CA CYS A 59 11.74 8.44 13.94
C CYS A 59 12.36 7.50 14.97
N GLU A 60 12.99 8.04 16.02
CA GLU A 60 13.57 7.26 17.13
C GLU A 60 12.54 6.39 17.86
N LYS A 61 11.29 6.89 18.01
CA LYS A 61 10.21 6.18 18.71
C LYS A 61 9.44 5.19 17.85
N THR A 62 9.64 5.17 16.53
CA THR A 62 8.84 4.33 15.62
C THR A 62 9.20 2.83 15.65
N ALA A 63 10.20 2.41 16.43
CA ALA A 63 10.73 1.03 16.44
C ALA A 63 11.11 0.47 15.05
N ILE A 64 11.29 1.36 14.07
CA ILE A 64 11.72 1.04 12.71
C ILE A 64 13.24 1.18 12.67
N ARG A 65 13.93 0.16 12.18
CA ARG A 65 15.39 0.22 11.95
C ARG A 65 15.72 0.79 10.59
N LYS A 66 15.12 0.23 9.54
CA LYS A 66 15.32 0.62 8.15
C LYS A 66 14.05 0.47 7.33
N ARG A 67 13.97 1.18 6.20
CA ARG A 67 12.86 1.12 5.25
C ARG A 67 13.38 0.99 3.83
N HIS A 68 12.55 0.36 2.99
CA HIS A 68 12.81 0.23 1.57
C HIS A 68 11.94 1.21 0.80
N PHE A 69 12.53 1.92 -0.16
CA PHE A 69 11.83 2.92 -0.97
C PHE A 69 12.04 2.64 -2.44
N VAL A 70 10.99 2.91 -3.23
CA VAL A 70 11.12 3.05 -4.69
C VAL A 70 11.77 4.39 -5.04
N TRP A 71 11.54 5.41 -4.20
CA TRP A 71 12.07 6.75 -4.36
C TRP A 71 13.59 6.77 -4.12
N ASN A 72 14.33 7.33 -5.08
CA ASN A 72 15.76 7.59 -4.98
C ASN A 72 16.02 9.10 -5.03
N GLU A 73 17.21 9.54 -4.60
CA GLU A 73 17.58 10.96 -4.61
C GLU A 73 17.53 11.53 -6.04
N ASP A 74 18.02 10.78 -7.03
CA ASP A 74 18.00 11.17 -8.45
C ASP A 74 16.57 11.45 -8.96
N LEU A 75 15.63 10.52 -8.68
CA LEU A 75 14.22 10.67 -9.09
C LEU A 75 13.57 11.89 -8.43
N LEU A 76 13.94 12.18 -7.18
CA LEU A 76 13.44 13.35 -6.47
C LEU A 76 14.06 14.65 -7.00
N ILE A 77 15.32 14.64 -7.43
CA ILE A 77 15.97 15.79 -8.07
C ILE A 77 15.36 16.08 -9.44
N GLU A 78 15.12 15.05 -10.26
CA GLU A 78 14.45 15.17 -11.56
C GLU A 78 13.02 15.68 -11.46
N ASN A 79 12.35 15.46 -10.32
CA ASN A 79 10.95 15.83 -10.12
C ASN A 79 10.78 16.74 -8.88
N PRO A 80 11.11 18.05 -8.99
CA PRO A 80 11.03 18.99 -7.86
C PRO A 80 9.64 19.06 -7.20
N CYS A 81 8.57 18.86 -7.97
CA CYS A 81 7.19 18.85 -7.46
C CYS A 81 6.91 17.75 -6.41
N LEU A 82 7.77 16.73 -6.31
CA LEU A 82 7.67 15.70 -5.27
C LEU A 82 8.25 16.16 -3.93
N ARG A 83 9.13 17.16 -3.96
CA ARG A 83 9.88 17.71 -2.83
C ARG A 83 9.17 18.90 -2.18
N THR A 84 8.15 19.45 -2.83
CA THR A 84 7.34 20.56 -2.33
C THR A 84 6.08 20.05 -1.60
N PHE A 85 5.57 20.84 -0.66
CA PHE A 85 4.53 20.38 0.27
C PHE A 85 3.15 20.19 -0.37
N MET A 86 2.71 21.12 -1.23
CA MET A 86 1.32 21.18 -1.75
C MET A 86 1.23 21.42 -3.26
N GLU A 87 2.34 21.34 -3.97
CA GLU A 87 2.34 21.51 -5.41
C GLU A 87 1.67 20.32 -6.12
N PRO A 88 0.96 20.55 -7.23
CA PRO A 88 0.38 19.48 -8.03
C PRO A 88 1.45 18.48 -8.50
N SER A 89 1.46 17.29 -7.89
CA SER A 89 2.45 16.24 -8.16
C SER A 89 1.83 14.87 -8.46
N LEU A 90 0.49 14.81 -8.58
CA LEU A 90 -0.26 13.56 -8.73
C LEU A 90 0.17 12.78 -9.99
N ASN A 91 0.35 13.46 -11.13
CA ASN A 91 0.70 12.81 -12.39
C ASN A 91 2.04 12.07 -12.30
N VAL A 92 3.05 12.69 -11.68
CA VAL A 92 4.37 12.06 -11.48
C VAL A 92 4.26 10.90 -10.50
N ARG A 93 3.55 11.09 -9.37
CA ARG A 93 3.33 10.03 -8.38
C ARG A 93 2.62 8.82 -8.98
N GLN A 94 1.62 9.04 -9.84
CA GLN A 94 0.91 7.98 -10.54
C GLN A 94 1.83 7.25 -11.53
N LYS A 95 2.59 7.97 -12.37
CA LYS A 95 3.52 7.35 -13.32
C LYS A 95 4.49 6.38 -12.64
N VAL A 96 5.08 6.79 -11.52
CA VAL A 96 5.99 5.93 -10.74
C VAL A 96 5.24 4.74 -10.13
N ALA A 97 4.08 4.99 -9.50
CA ALA A 97 3.30 3.93 -8.85
C ALA A 97 2.83 2.85 -9.84
N VAL A 98 2.29 3.25 -10.99
CA VAL A 98 1.78 2.34 -12.03
C VAL A 98 2.88 1.44 -12.58
N ALA A 99 4.10 1.96 -12.73
CA ALA A 99 5.22 1.19 -13.22
C ALA A 99 5.79 0.22 -12.17
N GLU A 100 5.94 0.66 -10.92
CA GLU A 100 6.72 -0.08 -9.92
C GLU A 100 5.90 -1.07 -9.09
N ILE A 101 4.62 -0.80 -8.86
CA ILE A 101 3.75 -1.67 -8.05
C ILE A 101 3.58 -3.07 -8.67
N PRO A 102 3.26 -3.21 -9.97
CA PRO A 102 3.15 -4.52 -10.58
C PRO A 102 4.48 -5.28 -10.58
N LYS A 103 5.62 -4.60 -10.75
CA LYS A 103 6.95 -5.23 -10.73
C LYS A 103 7.26 -5.81 -9.36
N LEU A 104 7.01 -5.06 -8.28
CA LEU A 104 7.18 -5.55 -6.91
C LEU A 104 6.23 -6.72 -6.61
N GLY A 105 4.97 -6.61 -7.05
CA GLY A 105 4.00 -7.69 -6.97
C GLY A 105 4.47 -8.95 -7.69
N ALA A 106 5.00 -8.82 -8.90
CA ALA A 106 5.52 -9.93 -9.71
C ALA A 106 6.74 -10.58 -9.05
N ALA A 107 7.66 -9.80 -8.50
CA ALA A 107 8.82 -10.32 -7.78
C ALA A 107 8.42 -11.10 -6.51
N ALA A 108 7.42 -10.61 -5.76
CA ALA A 108 6.90 -11.33 -4.60
C ALA A 108 6.15 -12.60 -5.01
N ALA A 109 5.28 -12.50 -6.01
CA ALA A 109 4.48 -13.62 -6.51
C ALA A 109 5.36 -14.73 -7.10
N THR A 110 6.44 -14.39 -7.81
CA THR A 110 7.37 -15.38 -8.37
C THR A 110 7.99 -16.23 -7.26
N LYS A 111 8.45 -15.62 -6.17
CA LYS A 111 8.98 -16.35 -5.00
C LYS A 111 7.92 -17.23 -4.32
N ALA A 112 6.68 -16.74 -4.24
CA ALA A 112 5.57 -17.53 -3.67
C ALA A 112 5.26 -18.75 -4.54
N ILE A 113 5.28 -18.59 -5.87
CA ILE A 113 5.04 -19.68 -6.82
C ILE A 113 6.19 -20.71 -6.78
N GLU A 114 7.43 -20.24 -6.66
CA GLU A 114 8.61 -21.10 -6.50
C GLU A 114 8.51 -21.95 -5.21
N GLU A 115 8.12 -21.34 -4.08
CA GLU A 115 7.88 -22.05 -2.82
C GLU A 115 6.70 -23.04 -2.92
N TRP A 116 5.63 -22.67 -3.64
CA TRP A 116 4.48 -23.54 -3.86
C TRP A 116 4.81 -24.78 -4.71
N GLY A 117 5.77 -24.67 -5.64
CA GLY A 117 6.29 -25.78 -6.44
C GLY A 117 5.34 -26.36 -7.50
N GLN A 118 4.15 -25.77 -7.67
CA GLN A 118 3.16 -26.19 -8.66
C GLN A 118 3.22 -25.31 -9.92
N PRO A 119 2.74 -25.82 -11.07
CA PRO A 119 2.73 -25.04 -12.30
C PRO A 119 1.78 -23.83 -12.20
N LYS A 120 2.23 -22.70 -12.75
CA LYS A 120 1.48 -21.44 -12.81
C LYS A 120 0.10 -21.56 -13.48
N SER A 121 -0.09 -22.56 -14.33
CA SER A 121 -1.36 -22.84 -15.03
C SER A 121 -2.49 -23.25 -14.09
N LEU A 122 -2.18 -23.74 -12.88
CA LEU A 122 -3.17 -24.12 -11.87
C LEU A 122 -3.74 -22.91 -11.10
N ILE A 123 -3.15 -21.72 -11.27
CA ILE A 123 -3.65 -20.51 -10.62
C ILE A 123 -4.93 -20.07 -11.34
N THR A 124 -6.05 -20.14 -10.63
CA THR A 124 -7.38 -19.83 -11.17
C THR A 124 -7.85 -18.40 -10.87
N HIS A 125 -7.34 -17.80 -9.79
CA HIS A 125 -7.74 -16.48 -9.33
C HIS A 125 -6.53 -15.63 -8.95
N VAL A 126 -6.57 -14.34 -9.29
CA VAL A 126 -5.61 -13.33 -8.83
C VAL A 126 -6.36 -12.23 -8.12
N ILE A 127 -6.00 -12.01 -6.85
CA ILE A 127 -6.53 -10.92 -6.04
C ILE A 127 -5.37 -9.96 -5.80
N PHE A 128 -5.44 -8.77 -6.40
CA PHE A 128 -4.42 -7.73 -6.24
C PHE A 128 -4.94 -6.62 -5.34
N CYS A 129 -4.18 -6.25 -4.31
CA CYS A 129 -4.56 -5.18 -3.39
C CYS A 129 -3.48 -4.10 -3.34
N THR A 130 -3.86 -2.85 -3.61
CA THR A 130 -2.96 -1.69 -3.49
C THR A 130 -3.72 -0.47 -2.97
N THR A 131 -3.01 0.38 -2.23
CA THR A 131 -3.50 1.70 -1.80
C THR A 131 -2.90 2.84 -2.60
N SER A 132 -1.86 2.55 -3.38
CA SER A 132 -1.07 3.51 -4.14
C SER A 132 -1.29 3.33 -5.64
N GLY A 133 -1.73 4.38 -6.32
CA GLY A 133 -1.95 4.37 -7.77
C GLY A 133 -3.21 3.63 -8.21
N MET A 134 -3.88 4.18 -9.21
CA MET A 134 -4.92 3.51 -9.97
C MET A 134 -4.62 3.69 -11.44
N ASP A 135 -4.80 2.64 -12.22
CA ASP A 135 -4.71 2.67 -13.67
C ASP A 135 -5.76 1.74 -14.27
N LEU A 136 -6.11 1.95 -15.53
CA LEU A 136 -7.01 1.10 -16.30
C LEU A 136 -6.33 0.77 -17.64
N PRO A 137 -5.93 -0.50 -17.89
CA PRO A 137 -6.08 -1.69 -17.05
C PRO A 137 -5.33 -1.64 -15.71
N GLY A 138 -5.88 -2.28 -14.68
CA GLY A 138 -5.35 -2.26 -13.32
C GLY A 138 -4.04 -3.03 -13.13
N ALA A 139 -3.47 -2.93 -11.92
CA ALA A 139 -2.25 -3.64 -11.55
C ALA A 139 -2.41 -5.17 -11.60
N ASP A 140 -3.64 -5.68 -11.44
CA ASP A 140 -4.01 -7.09 -11.64
C ASP A 140 -3.70 -7.56 -13.07
N TYR A 141 -4.02 -6.73 -14.08
CA TYR A 141 -3.75 -7.03 -15.48
C TYR A 141 -2.26 -6.96 -15.79
N GLN A 142 -1.56 -5.96 -15.24
CA GLN A 142 -0.12 -5.84 -15.41
C GLN A 142 0.62 -7.02 -14.77
N LEU A 143 0.20 -7.45 -13.57
CA LEU A 143 0.74 -8.62 -12.90
C LEU A 143 0.51 -9.90 -13.72
N TYR A 144 -0.71 -10.09 -14.22
CA TYR A 144 -1.07 -11.19 -15.12
C TYR A 144 -0.10 -11.29 -16.31
N LYS A 145 0.16 -10.15 -16.97
CA LYS A 145 1.07 -10.07 -18.11
C LYS A 145 2.52 -10.38 -17.73
N LEU A 146 2.99 -9.87 -16.59
CA LEU A 146 4.35 -10.08 -16.12
C LEU A 146 4.62 -11.54 -15.71
N LEU A 147 3.63 -12.22 -15.12
CA LEU A 147 3.78 -13.60 -14.65
C LEU A 147 3.50 -14.65 -15.73
N GLY A 148 2.89 -14.26 -16.86
CA GLY A 148 2.53 -15.17 -17.95
C GLY A 148 1.45 -16.17 -17.54
N LEU A 149 0.41 -15.71 -16.83
CA LEU A 149 -0.67 -16.57 -16.35
C LEU A 149 -1.68 -16.88 -17.47
N ASN A 150 -2.61 -17.80 -17.21
CA ASN A 150 -3.66 -18.17 -18.15
C ASN A 150 -4.61 -16.99 -18.46
N PRO A 151 -4.92 -16.66 -19.73
CA PRO A 151 -5.88 -15.61 -20.10
C PRO A 151 -7.25 -15.70 -19.42
N ASP A 152 -7.73 -16.91 -19.11
CA ASP A 152 -9.06 -17.14 -18.50
C ASP A 152 -9.09 -16.93 -16.97
N ILE A 153 -8.01 -16.41 -16.40
CA ILE A 153 -7.88 -16.23 -14.95
C ILE A 153 -8.86 -15.18 -14.41
N GLN A 154 -9.50 -15.50 -13.29
CA GLN A 154 -10.41 -14.57 -12.63
C GLN A 154 -9.62 -13.53 -11.84
N ARG A 155 -9.82 -12.24 -12.14
CA ARG A 155 -9.06 -11.14 -11.55
C ARG A 155 -9.95 -10.27 -10.68
N ILE A 156 -9.46 -9.96 -9.48
CA ILE A 156 -10.10 -9.04 -8.54
C ILE A 156 -9.07 -7.98 -8.16
N MET A 157 -9.37 -6.73 -8.49
CA MET A 157 -8.54 -5.58 -8.13
C MET A 157 -9.18 -4.84 -6.96
N CYS A 158 -8.49 -4.83 -5.82
CA CYS A 158 -8.90 -4.15 -4.61
C CYS A 158 -8.09 -2.86 -4.44
N VAL A 159 -8.76 -1.71 -4.59
CA VAL A 159 -8.15 -0.41 -4.28
C VAL A 159 -8.83 0.22 -3.06
N SER A 160 -8.02 0.71 -2.11
CA SER A 160 -8.56 1.37 -0.93
C SER A 160 -9.16 2.75 -1.26
N ALA A 161 -10.48 2.86 -1.30
CA ALA A 161 -11.19 4.13 -1.53
C ALA A 161 -11.27 5.07 -0.29
N ARG A 162 -10.42 4.89 0.73
CA ARG A 162 -10.51 5.66 2.00
C ARG A 162 -10.30 7.17 1.82
N LEU A 163 -9.71 7.62 0.71
CA LEU A 163 -9.45 9.03 0.42
C LEU A 163 -10.69 9.82 -0.08
N LEU A 164 -11.79 9.16 -0.44
CA LEU A 164 -13.00 9.85 -0.95
C LEU A 164 -14.09 10.10 0.10
N ARG A 165 -13.96 9.56 1.32
CA ARG A 165 -14.82 10.00 2.44
C ARG A 165 -14.27 11.31 3.04
N ARG A 166 -14.27 12.38 2.25
CA ARG A 166 -14.42 13.72 2.84
C ARG A 166 -15.79 13.71 3.51
N ARG A 167 -15.86 13.42 4.81
CA ARG A 167 -17.01 13.89 5.59
C ARG A 167 -17.03 15.39 5.37
N HIS A 168 -18.01 15.89 4.61
CA HIS A 168 -18.42 17.27 4.76
C HIS A 168 -18.76 17.43 6.24
N ARG A 169 -17.82 17.96 7.03
CA ARG A 169 -18.18 18.63 8.27
C ARG A 169 -18.86 19.90 7.80
N SER A 170 -20.17 19.84 7.65
CA SER A 170 -20.99 21.04 7.74
C SER A 170 -20.61 21.73 9.05
N SER A 171 -20.30 23.01 8.95
CA SER A 171 -19.90 23.88 10.06
C SER A 171 -21.03 24.15 11.08
N SER A 172 -22.15 23.43 10.99
CA SER A 172 -23.35 23.68 11.80
C SER A 172 -23.46 22.82 13.07
N CYS A 173 -22.48 21.97 13.39
CA CYS A 173 -22.50 21.18 14.64
C CYS A 173 -21.27 21.47 15.51
N GLN A 174 -21.23 22.68 16.09
CA GLN A 174 -20.51 22.90 17.34
C GLN A 174 -21.38 22.33 18.47
N VAL A 175 -21.06 21.12 18.93
CA VAL A 175 -21.56 20.64 20.22
C VAL A 175 -20.66 21.26 21.31
N PRO A 176 -21.19 21.97 22.30
CA PRO A 176 -20.37 22.53 23.38
C PRO A 176 -19.70 21.41 24.17
N ARG A 177 -18.40 21.57 24.47
CA ARG A 177 -17.70 20.73 25.44
C ARG A 177 -18.37 20.88 26.80
N ARG A 178 -19.13 19.88 27.25
CA ARG A 178 -19.49 19.75 28.66
C ARG A 178 -18.29 19.20 29.43
N GLU A 179 -18.06 19.85 30.57
CA GLU A 179 -17.01 19.60 31.55
C GLU A 179 -17.01 18.14 32.01
N LEU A 180 -15.82 17.54 32.07
CA LEU A 180 -15.58 16.26 32.70
C LEU A 180 -15.52 16.47 34.22
N GLN A 181 -16.64 16.33 34.92
CA GLN A 181 -16.65 16.08 36.36
C GLN A 181 -17.11 14.65 36.65
N GLY A 182 -16.21 13.90 37.30
CA GLY A 182 -16.42 12.78 38.20
C GLY A 182 -17.52 11.75 37.89
N CYS A 183 -17.13 10.60 37.31
CA CYS A 183 -17.82 9.34 37.55
C CYS A 183 -16.83 8.31 38.09
N THR A 184 -16.82 8.14 39.41
CA THR A 184 -16.25 7.00 40.12
C THR A 184 -16.96 5.72 39.67
N ARG A 185 -16.18 4.72 39.23
CA ARG A 185 -16.69 3.37 38.94
C ARG A 185 -16.85 2.59 40.26
N PRO A 186 -18.01 1.98 40.55
CA PRO A 186 -18.07 0.99 41.62
C PRO A 186 -17.47 -0.33 41.16
N ARG A 187 -16.55 -0.88 41.97
CA ARG A 187 -16.13 -2.28 41.91
C ARG A 187 -17.35 -3.17 42.17
N ARG A 188 -17.57 -4.19 41.33
CA ARG A 188 -18.34 -5.37 41.74
C ARG A 188 -17.43 -6.59 41.68
N LEU A 189 -17.18 -7.12 42.88
CA LEU A 189 -16.82 -8.51 43.12
C LEU A 189 -18.01 -9.38 42.67
N LEU A 190 -17.71 -10.39 41.86
CA LEU A 190 -18.00 -11.82 42.05
C LEU A 190 -17.24 -12.58 40.95
#